data_AF-A0A0D2JU75-F1
#
_entry.id   AF-A0A0D2JU75-F1
#
_cell.length_a   1.000
_cell.length_b   1.000
_cell.length_c   1.000
_cell.angle_alpha   90.00
_cell.angle_beta   90.00
_cell.angle_gamma   90.00
#
_symmetry.space_group_name_H-M   'P 1'
#
loop_
_entity.id
_entity.type
_entity.pdbx_description
1 polymer ?
#
loop_
_entity_poly.entity_id
_entity_poly.type
_entity_poly.pdbx_seq_one_letter_code
_entity_poly.pdbx_strand_id
1 'polypeptide(L)'
;MESGKILLATRAEDEVSSDGESPTELSLDRTASEEPILHTFISNMVPSQTLGSTTPQNVNETYTIAISNQSGQTQTYTLYNQVPSVKGTANKITSHSILVARGVTATTGTVTMTIPRNNFYAFCGVSYQDEAVHINTMDRQPVKLSSDVGSSDSTIGTTSIITGNKDALSFDTSGIPTVNAEPGFFCIQTHGGFTYDDARNSNFVVGFGVATSATSKVGMFASFIPGPNSVYQIKPSKIFHVLIGDVGPNYPKPEDFNPGTSCTIDFTTQSWDIQLVHGSENKLKIKPF
;
A
#
# COMPACT_ATOMS: atom_id res chain seq x y z
N MET A 1 22.33 -20.25 -45.49
CA MET A 1 23.57 -19.55 -45.87
C MET A 1 23.17 -18.33 -46.68
N GLU A 2 23.14 -17.16 -46.05
CA GLU A 2 23.75 -15.95 -46.63
C GLU A 2 23.81 -14.88 -45.55
N SER A 3 24.99 -14.29 -45.45
CA SER A 3 25.46 -13.39 -44.40
C SER A 3 25.35 -11.95 -44.92
N GLY A 4 24.66 -11.08 -44.18
CA GLY A 4 24.52 -9.67 -44.51
C GLY A 4 25.18 -8.81 -43.43
N LYS A 5 26.24 -8.12 -43.83
CA LYS A 5 27.25 -7.43 -43.01
C LYS A 5 26.74 -6.21 -42.21
N ILE A 6 27.39 -6.04 -41.06
CA ILE A 6 27.52 -4.84 -40.23
C ILE A 6 28.18 -3.70 -41.03
N LEU A 7 27.66 -2.47 -40.92
CA LEU A 7 28.37 -1.25 -41.29
C LEU A 7 28.48 -0.32 -40.08
N LEU A 8 29.71 -0.18 -39.57
CA LEU A 8 30.14 0.87 -38.66
C LEU A 8 30.43 2.14 -39.48
N ALA A 9 29.91 3.28 -39.03
CA ALA A 9 30.35 4.60 -39.51
C ALA A 9 30.84 5.41 -38.31
N THR A 10 32.15 5.52 -38.21
CA THR A 10 32.88 6.51 -37.42
C THR A 10 32.95 7.82 -38.20
N ARG A 11 32.77 8.97 -37.52
CA ARG A 11 33.36 10.22 -37.96
C ARG A 11 33.73 11.10 -36.77
N ALA A 12 35.00 11.43 -36.73
CA ALA A 12 35.67 12.33 -35.81
C ALA A 12 35.50 13.80 -36.23
N GLU A 13 35.43 14.64 -35.19
CA GLU A 13 36.14 15.91 -34.98
C GLU A 13 35.79 17.15 -35.84
N ASP A 14 35.43 18.22 -35.14
CA ASP A 14 36.19 19.48 -35.16
C ASP A 14 35.92 20.30 -33.88
N GLU A 15 37.01 20.80 -33.31
CA GLU A 15 37.12 21.71 -32.16
C GLU A 15 36.71 23.16 -32.53
N VAL A 16 36.45 24.00 -31.52
CA VAL A 16 37.21 25.25 -31.23
C VAL A 16 36.56 26.00 -30.04
N SER A 17 37.40 26.24 -29.03
CA SER A 17 37.60 27.39 -28.08
C SER A 17 36.43 28.31 -27.68
N SER A 18 36.40 29.00 -26.52
CA SER A 18 37.44 29.48 -25.59
C SER A 18 36.76 30.13 -24.37
N ASP A 19 37.47 30.14 -23.23
CA ASP A 19 37.44 31.10 -22.10
C ASP A 19 36.11 31.27 -21.32
N GLY A 20 36.04 31.36 -19.99
CA GLY A 20 36.99 31.69 -18.93
C GLY A 20 36.16 32.30 -17.79
N GLU A 21 36.67 32.23 -16.55
CA GLU A 21 36.21 32.92 -15.32
C GLU A 21 35.16 32.25 -14.39
N SER A 22 35.70 31.77 -13.27
CA SER A 22 35.20 31.80 -11.89
C SER A 22 36.42 32.28 -11.04
N PRO A 23 36.34 32.87 -9.83
CA PRO A 23 35.25 32.82 -8.83
C PRO A 23 34.97 34.16 -8.10
N THR A 24 33.95 34.22 -7.24
CA THR A 24 34.00 35.14 -6.09
C THR A 24 33.27 34.57 -4.88
N GLU A 25 34.06 34.22 -3.87
CA GLU A 25 33.64 34.04 -2.48
C GLU A 25 33.19 35.39 -1.88
N LEU A 26 32.15 35.35 -1.04
CA LEU A 26 31.88 36.41 -0.07
C LEU A 26 31.77 35.78 1.31
N SER A 27 32.91 35.74 2.01
CA SER A 27 33.00 35.63 3.45
C SER A 27 32.98 37.03 4.07
N LEU A 28 32.09 37.28 5.03
CA LEU A 28 32.29 38.33 6.03
C LEU A 28 31.76 37.86 7.38
N ASP A 29 32.72 37.61 8.25
CA ASP A 29 32.66 37.33 9.67
C ASP A 29 32.50 38.65 10.46
N ARG A 30 31.74 38.62 11.57
CA ARG A 30 32.06 39.24 12.88
C ARG A 30 30.86 39.30 13.86
N THR A 31 30.88 38.37 14.82
CA THR A 31 30.84 38.54 16.29
C THR A 31 29.98 39.63 16.98
N ALA A 32 29.10 39.19 17.91
CA ALA A 32 28.97 39.62 19.33
C ALA A 32 27.69 38.96 19.93
N SER A 33 27.78 37.88 20.73
CA SER A 33 27.83 37.84 22.21
C SER A 33 26.79 38.70 22.95
N GLU A 34 25.77 38.07 23.55
CA GLU A 34 25.35 38.19 24.97
C GLU A 34 23.99 37.47 25.23
N GLU A 35 23.99 36.53 26.18
CA GLU A 35 22.83 35.95 26.90
C GLU A 35 22.88 36.47 28.36
N PRO A 36 21.89 36.22 29.26
CA PRO A 36 20.45 36.02 29.13
C PRO A 36 19.64 36.87 30.17
N ILE A 37 18.30 36.95 30.09
CA ILE A 37 17.48 37.45 31.20
C ILE A 37 16.43 36.41 31.62
N LEU A 38 16.60 36.00 32.87
CA LEU A 38 15.77 35.12 33.68
C LEU A 38 14.54 35.90 34.21
N HIS A 39 13.32 35.39 34.00
CA HIS A 39 12.17 35.82 34.79
C HIS A 39 11.39 34.60 35.31
N THR A 40 11.65 34.31 36.59
CA THR A 40 10.84 33.47 37.47
C THR A 40 9.58 34.23 37.86
N PHE A 41 8.40 33.61 37.73
CA PHE A 41 7.22 33.97 38.52
C PHE A 41 6.61 32.72 39.16
N ILE A 42 6.39 32.82 40.46
CA ILE A 42 5.93 31.80 41.39
C ILE A 42 4.39 31.78 41.45
N SER A 43 3.86 30.55 41.42
CA SER A 43 2.72 29.99 42.17
C SER A 43 1.48 30.84 42.44
N ASN A 44 0.33 30.33 41.99
CA ASN A 44 -0.89 30.24 42.80
C ASN A 44 -1.58 28.90 42.54
N MET A 45 -1.60 28.00 43.54
CA MET A 45 -2.56 26.89 43.66
C MET A 45 -3.91 27.44 44.15
N VAL A 46 -5.08 26.88 43.81
CA VAL A 46 -5.86 25.80 44.49
C VAL A 46 -7.30 25.84 43.87
N PRO A 47 -8.20 24.81 43.84
CA PRO A 47 -8.08 23.34 43.75
C PRO A 47 -8.93 22.66 42.62
N SER A 48 -8.56 21.42 42.30
CA SER A 48 -9.33 20.24 41.84
C SER A 48 -10.74 20.40 41.22
N GLN A 49 -10.87 20.01 39.94
CA GLN A 49 -11.97 19.17 39.47
C GLN A 49 -11.43 18.11 38.50
N THR A 50 -11.57 16.85 38.88
CA THR A 50 -11.38 15.67 38.03
C THR A 50 -12.38 15.69 36.88
N LEU A 51 -11.91 15.90 35.66
CA LEU A 51 -12.66 15.64 34.44
C LEU A 51 -11.85 14.67 33.58
N GLY A 52 -12.52 13.59 33.15
CA GLY A 52 -11.92 12.36 32.64
C GLY A 52 -10.85 12.56 31.58
N SER A 53 -9.88 11.66 31.60
CA SER A 53 -8.92 11.45 30.53
C SER A 53 -9.67 11.28 29.20
N THR A 54 -9.73 12.34 28.40
CA THR A 54 -9.86 12.18 26.95
C THR A 54 -8.51 11.70 26.46
N THR A 55 -8.31 10.39 26.51
CA THR A 55 -7.27 9.77 25.70
C THR A 55 -7.53 10.22 24.26
N PRO A 56 -6.59 10.89 23.58
CA PRO A 56 -6.75 11.15 22.16
C PRO A 56 -6.91 9.78 21.48
N GLN A 57 -8.06 9.57 20.85
CA GLN A 57 -8.41 8.35 20.13
C GLN A 57 -7.52 8.27 18.88
N ASN A 58 -6.31 7.76 19.06
CA ASN A 58 -5.38 7.48 17.97
C ASN A 58 -4.55 6.24 18.32
N VAL A 59 -5.23 5.15 18.65
CA VAL A 59 -4.61 3.83 18.59
C VAL A 59 -4.70 3.42 17.13
N ASN A 60 -3.58 3.43 16.42
CA ASN A 60 -3.49 2.79 15.10
C ASN A 60 -3.71 1.29 15.32
N GLU A 61 -4.98 0.91 15.21
CA GLU A 61 -5.46 -0.44 15.34
C GLU A 61 -4.86 -1.31 14.23
N THR A 62 -4.18 -2.39 14.58
CA THR A 62 -3.47 -3.26 13.63
C THR A 62 -3.88 -4.72 13.75
N TYR A 63 -3.66 -5.46 12.67
CA TYR A 63 -3.55 -6.92 12.65
C TYR A 63 -2.06 -7.27 12.74
N THR A 64 -1.69 -8.17 13.65
CA THR A 64 -0.33 -8.64 13.85
C THR A 64 -0.25 -10.13 13.55
N ILE A 65 0.69 -10.51 12.69
CA ILE A 65 0.98 -11.91 12.38
C ILE A 65 2.46 -12.15 12.70
N ALA A 66 2.72 -12.84 13.81
CA ALA A 66 4.06 -13.28 14.18
C ALA A 66 4.29 -14.71 13.70
N ILE A 67 5.44 -14.98 13.07
CA ILE A 67 5.80 -16.30 12.54
C ILE A 67 7.10 -16.73 13.20
N SER A 68 7.12 -17.89 13.85
CA SER A 68 8.33 -18.56 14.33
C SER A 68 8.75 -19.64 13.34
N ASN A 69 9.95 -19.51 12.79
CA ASN A 69 10.51 -20.48 11.85
C ASN A 69 11.20 -21.63 12.60
N GLN A 70 10.54 -22.78 12.67
CA GLN A 70 11.05 -24.01 13.26
C GLN A 70 11.18 -25.12 12.20
N SER A 71 11.26 -24.75 10.92
CA SER A 71 11.31 -25.69 9.79
C SER A 71 12.68 -26.36 9.62
N GLY A 72 13.72 -25.84 10.29
CA GLY A 72 15.10 -26.28 10.13
C GLY A 72 15.81 -25.68 8.90
N GLN A 73 15.13 -24.83 8.11
CA GLN A 73 15.71 -24.11 6.97
C GLN A 73 15.42 -22.62 7.09
N THR A 74 16.25 -21.77 6.47
CA THR A 74 15.94 -20.34 6.31
C THR A 74 14.78 -20.21 5.34
N GLN A 75 13.80 -19.36 5.67
CA GLN A 75 12.55 -19.28 4.92
C GLN A 75 12.20 -17.86 4.48
N THR A 76 11.34 -17.81 3.47
CA THR A 76 10.63 -16.60 3.04
C THR A 76 9.13 -16.81 3.24
N TYR A 77 8.45 -15.77 3.73
CA TYR A 77 7.00 -15.77 3.90
C TYR A 77 6.37 -14.62 3.13
N THR A 78 5.32 -14.91 2.39
CA THR A 78 4.56 -13.91 1.63
C THR A 78 3.14 -13.81 2.18
N LEU A 79 2.67 -12.58 2.41
CA LEU A 79 1.33 -12.29 2.90
C LEU A 79 0.42 -11.84 1.76
N TYR A 80 -0.75 -12.47 1.64
CA TYR A 80 -1.84 -12.07 0.75
C TYR A 80 -3.09 -11.70 1.55
N ASN A 81 -3.94 -10.85 0.99
CA ASN A 81 -5.31 -10.67 1.48
C ASN A 81 -6.28 -11.45 0.59
N GLN A 82 -7.29 -12.07 1.19
CA GLN A 82 -8.40 -12.63 0.42
C GLN A 82 -9.03 -11.51 -0.43
N VAL A 83 -9.46 -11.84 -1.64
CA VAL A 83 -10.12 -10.89 -2.56
C VAL A 83 -11.25 -10.15 -1.81
N PRO A 84 -11.31 -8.81 -1.88
CA PRO A 84 -12.34 -8.01 -1.20
C PRO A 84 -13.74 -8.31 -1.76
N SER A 85 -14.76 -7.89 -1.02
CA SER A 85 -16.09 -7.75 -1.62
C SER A 85 -16.14 -6.44 -2.40
N VAL A 86 -16.47 -6.53 -3.70
CA VAL A 86 -16.69 -5.37 -4.56
C VAL A 86 -18.10 -5.43 -5.12
N LYS A 87 -18.88 -4.36 -4.88
CA LYS A 87 -20.17 -4.15 -5.54
C LYS A 87 -19.96 -3.26 -6.75
N GLY A 88 -20.61 -3.59 -7.86
CA GLY A 88 -20.37 -2.99 -9.18
C GLY A 88 -19.75 -4.01 -10.14
N THR A 89 -19.79 -3.73 -11.45
CA THR A 89 -19.30 -4.65 -12.48
C THR A 89 -17.78 -4.58 -12.60
N ALA A 90 -17.07 -5.35 -11.77
CA ALA A 90 -15.62 -5.56 -11.87
C ALA A 90 -15.36 -6.98 -12.41
N ASN A 91 -14.82 -7.08 -13.63
CA ASN A 91 -14.73 -8.37 -14.36
C ASN A 91 -13.76 -9.38 -13.73
N LYS A 92 -12.61 -8.93 -13.23
CA LYS A 92 -11.61 -9.77 -12.54
C LYS A 92 -10.92 -8.94 -11.47
N ILE A 93 -11.04 -9.37 -10.21
CA ILE A 93 -10.36 -8.75 -9.08
C ILE A 93 -9.16 -9.62 -8.73
N THR A 94 -7.98 -9.04 -8.82
CA THR A 94 -6.71 -9.69 -8.55
C THR A 94 -6.30 -9.37 -7.12
N SER A 95 -6.08 -10.38 -6.29
CA SER A 95 -5.39 -10.22 -5.00
C SER A 95 -3.89 -10.20 -5.22
N HIS A 96 -3.15 -9.37 -4.48
CA HIS A 96 -1.70 -9.25 -4.60
C HIS A 96 -0.98 -9.60 -3.30
N SER A 97 0.30 -9.96 -3.43
CA SER A 97 1.21 -10.10 -2.30
C SER A 97 1.46 -8.72 -1.67
N ILE A 98 1.13 -8.60 -0.39
CA ILE A 98 1.20 -7.34 0.35
C ILE A 98 2.59 -7.14 0.94
N LEU A 99 3.08 -8.14 1.67
CA LEU A 99 4.37 -8.12 2.36
C LEU A 99 5.15 -9.40 2.07
N VAL A 100 6.47 -9.28 1.98
CA VAL A 100 7.38 -10.41 1.79
C VAL A 100 8.50 -10.33 2.82
N ALA A 101 8.55 -11.30 3.73
CA ALA A 101 9.60 -11.45 4.72
C ALA A 101 10.62 -12.48 4.24
N ARG A 102 11.80 -12.02 3.79
CA ARG A 102 12.89 -12.89 3.31
C ARG A 102 13.91 -13.15 4.41
N GLY A 103 14.58 -14.30 4.33
CA GLY A 103 15.75 -14.58 5.16
C GLY A 103 15.43 -14.83 6.63
N VAL A 104 14.24 -15.34 6.95
CA VAL A 104 13.89 -15.68 8.34
C VAL A 104 14.70 -16.91 8.75
N THR A 105 15.69 -16.71 9.62
CA THR A 105 16.68 -17.72 10.02
C THR A 105 16.05 -19.04 10.45
N ALA A 106 16.69 -20.15 10.09
CA ALA A 106 16.30 -21.49 10.51
C ALA A 106 16.22 -21.63 12.04
N THR A 107 15.20 -22.34 12.54
CA THR A 107 15.02 -22.80 13.92
C THR A 107 14.75 -21.71 14.98
N THR A 108 15.38 -20.55 14.87
CA THR A 108 15.29 -19.45 15.86
C THR A 108 14.72 -18.17 15.28
N GLY A 109 14.64 -18.05 13.96
CA GLY A 109 14.16 -16.84 13.30
C GLY A 109 12.68 -16.60 13.59
N THR A 110 12.37 -15.34 13.86
CA THR A 110 10.99 -14.86 13.97
C THR A 110 10.80 -13.67 13.02
N VAL A 111 9.57 -13.49 12.55
CA VAL A 111 9.17 -12.29 11.84
C VAL A 111 7.79 -11.85 12.29
N THR A 112 7.57 -10.55 12.32
CA THR A 112 6.26 -9.94 12.59
C THR A 112 5.84 -9.13 11.38
N MET A 113 4.65 -9.41 10.87
CA MET A 113 3.99 -8.63 9.83
C MET A 113 2.82 -7.87 10.47
N THR A 114 2.74 -6.57 10.22
CA THR A 114 1.72 -5.70 10.81
C THR A 114 0.96 -4.97 9.71
N ILE A 115 -0.36 -4.99 9.79
CA ILE A 115 -1.27 -4.38 8.81
C ILE A 115 -2.27 -3.46 9.53
N PRO A 116 -2.41 -2.19 9.14
CA PRO A 116 -3.45 -1.31 9.69
C PRO A 116 -4.88 -1.83 9.45
N ARG A 117 -5.78 -1.66 10.43
CA ARG A 117 -7.18 -2.09 10.33
C ARG A 117 -8.11 -1.06 9.67
N ASN A 118 -7.73 0.22 9.71
CA ASN A 118 -8.61 1.33 9.33
C ASN A 118 -7.92 2.42 8.48
N ASN A 119 -6.62 2.30 8.22
CA ASN A 119 -5.86 3.28 7.41
C ASN A 119 -5.59 2.70 6.02
N PHE A 120 -6.55 2.85 5.12
CA PHE A 120 -6.45 2.37 3.74
C PHE A 120 -6.23 3.52 2.75
N TYR A 121 -5.72 3.15 1.58
CA TYR A 121 -5.59 4.01 0.41
C TYR A 121 -6.30 3.35 -0.76
N ALA A 122 -7.01 4.16 -1.55
CA ALA A 122 -7.39 3.81 -2.91
C ALA A 122 -6.26 4.21 -3.86
N PHE A 123 -6.09 3.44 -4.93
CA PHE A 123 -5.11 3.65 -5.97
C PHE A 123 -5.81 3.68 -7.34
N CYS A 124 -5.34 4.54 -8.22
CA CYS A 124 -5.69 4.49 -9.64
C CYS A 124 -4.47 4.82 -10.50
N GLY A 125 -4.46 4.36 -11.75
CA GLY A 125 -3.37 4.66 -12.66
C GLY A 125 -3.17 3.59 -13.71
N VAL A 126 -1.92 3.41 -14.12
CA VAL A 126 -1.47 2.43 -15.11
C VAL A 126 -0.48 1.48 -14.44
N SER A 127 -0.72 0.17 -14.61
CA SER A 127 0.17 -0.88 -14.10
C SER A 127 0.40 -1.92 -15.17
N TYR A 128 1.61 -1.98 -15.69
CA TYR A 128 2.06 -3.03 -16.61
C TYR A 128 3.18 -3.84 -15.97
N GLN A 129 3.08 -5.16 -16.06
CA GLN A 129 4.11 -6.05 -15.56
C GLN A 129 4.23 -7.27 -16.49
N ASP A 130 5.45 -7.56 -16.91
CA ASP A 130 5.85 -8.82 -17.54
C ASP A 130 7.01 -9.46 -16.75
N GLU A 131 7.69 -10.46 -17.33
CA GLU A 131 8.79 -11.18 -16.67
C GLU A 131 10.04 -10.31 -16.41
N ALA A 132 10.26 -9.25 -17.19
CA ALA A 132 11.49 -8.44 -17.16
C ALA A 132 11.25 -6.98 -16.76
N VAL A 133 10.04 -6.45 -16.95
CA VAL A 133 9.71 -5.03 -16.84
C VAL A 133 8.47 -4.84 -15.98
N HIS A 134 8.54 -3.84 -15.10
CA HIS A 134 7.41 -3.39 -14.30
C HIS A 134 7.31 -1.87 -14.40
N ILE A 135 6.17 -1.38 -14.87
CA ILE A 135 5.80 0.03 -14.89
C ILE A 135 4.57 0.22 -14.01
N ASN A 136 4.69 1.10 -13.02
CA ASN A 136 3.57 1.57 -12.20
C ASN A 136 3.54 3.10 -12.21
N THR A 137 2.48 3.67 -12.75
CA THR A 137 2.17 5.11 -12.64
C THR A 137 0.88 5.22 -11.88
N MET A 138 0.96 5.52 -10.58
CA MET A 138 -0.17 5.45 -9.66
C MET A 138 -0.39 6.78 -8.96
N ASP A 139 -1.64 7.21 -8.93
CA ASP A 139 -2.15 8.18 -7.98
C ASP A 139 -2.79 7.45 -6.78
N ARG A 140 -2.86 8.11 -5.63
CA ARG A 140 -3.41 7.52 -4.39
C ARG A 140 -4.14 8.54 -3.54
N GLN A 141 -5.21 8.09 -2.88
CA GLN A 141 -5.97 8.88 -1.94
C GLN A 141 -6.29 8.07 -0.68
N PRO A 142 -6.12 8.62 0.54
CA PRO A 142 -6.56 7.95 1.75
C PRO A 142 -8.08 7.76 1.74
N VAL A 143 -8.55 6.60 2.17
CA VAL A 143 -9.99 6.28 2.23
C VAL A 143 -10.39 5.79 3.61
N LYS A 144 -11.59 6.19 4.03
CA LYS A 144 -12.24 5.73 5.25
C LYS A 144 -13.40 4.81 4.88
N LEU A 145 -13.56 3.73 5.64
CA LEU A 145 -14.74 2.88 5.52
C LEU A 145 -15.92 3.57 6.21
N SER A 146 -17.12 3.41 5.66
CA SER A 146 -18.34 3.86 6.33
C SER A 146 -18.58 3.01 7.58
N SER A 147 -19.02 3.60 8.69
CA SER A 147 -19.52 2.86 9.85
C SER A 147 -21.06 2.73 9.81
N ASP A 148 -21.61 1.86 10.66
CA ASP A 148 -23.05 1.61 10.71
C ASP A 148 -23.84 2.87 11.08
N VAL A 149 -24.92 3.11 10.34
CA VAL A 149 -25.86 4.21 10.58
C VAL A 149 -26.58 3.95 11.90
N GLY A 150 -26.41 4.85 12.88
CA GLY A 150 -27.03 4.75 14.20
C GLY A 150 -26.07 4.43 15.35
N SER A 151 -24.78 4.17 15.08
CA SER A 151 -23.77 4.27 16.14
C SER A 151 -23.52 5.75 16.50
N SER A 152 -23.08 6.03 17.72
CA SER A 152 -22.66 7.37 18.14
C SER A 152 -21.47 7.93 17.34
N ASP A 153 -20.84 7.08 16.52
CA ASP A 153 -19.66 7.35 15.70
C ASP A 153 -19.94 7.00 14.22
N SER A 154 -21.16 7.27 13.74
CA SER A 154 -21.52 7.06 12.35
C SER A 154 -20.68 7.96 11.44
N THR A 155 -19.87 7.36 10.58
CA THR A 155 -18.98 8.02 9.63
C THR A 155 -19.41 7.64 8.23
N ILE A 156 -19.52 8.64 7.37
CA ILE A 156 -19.73 8.42 5.93
C ILE A 156 -18.38 7.99 5.35
N GLY A 157 -18.35 6.82 4.71
CA GLY A 157 -17.15 6.33 4.05
C GLY A 157 -16.71 7.26 2.91
N THR A 158 -15.43 7.22 2.56
CA THR A 158 -14.89 8.03 1.48
C THR A 158 -15.40 7.54 0.13
N THR A 159 -15.85 8.47 -0.72
CA THR A 159 -16.04 8.23 -2.16
C THR A 159 -14.94 8.95 -2.92
N SER A 160 -14.02 8.20 -3.51
CA SER A 160 -12.94 8.75 -4.35
C SER A 160 -13.41 8.81 -5.80
N ILE A 161 -13.17 9.93 -6.47
CA ILE A 161 -13.58 10.12 -7.87
C ILE A 161 -12.35 9.97 -8.74
N ILE A 162 -12.48 9.20 -9.81
CA ILE A 162 -11.43 9.00 -10.80
C ILE A 162 -11.89 9.64 -12.11
N THR A 163 -11.03 10.48 -12.65
CA THR A 163 -11.13 10.97 -14.02
C THR A 163 -9.95 10.43 -14.83
N GLY A 164 -10.06 10.48 -16.14
CA GLY A 164 -9.00 10.01 -17.00
C GLY A 164 -9.20 10.37 -18.45
N ASN A 165 -8.20 10.00 -19.24
CA ASN A 165 -8.24 9.99 -20.69
C ASN A 165 -7.83 8.61 -21.18
N LYS A 166 -7.52 8.46 -22.47
CA LYS A 166 -7.06 7.17 -23.03
C LYS A 166 -5.71 6.66 -22.48
N ASP A 167 -4.88 7.52 -21.87
CA ASP A 167 -3.51 7.22 -21.48
C ASP A 167 -3.28 7.21 -19.96
N ALA A 168 -4.12 7.88 -19.17
CA ALA A 168 -3.92 8.01 -17.73
C ALA A 168 -5.23 8.10 -16.93
N LEU A 169 -5.15 7.64 -15.67
CA LEU A 169 -6.15 7.84 -14.62
C LEU A 169 -5.54 8.65 -13.47
N SER A 170 -6.36 9.48 -12.84
CA SER A 170 -6.01 10.23 -11.63
C SER A 170 -7.23 10.45 -10.75
N PHE A 171 -7.00 10.70 -9.46
CA PHE A 171 -8.07 11.12 -8.58
C PHE A 171 -8.45 12.59 -8.87
N ASP A 172 -9.74 12.84 -9.01
CA ASP A 172 -10.29 14.18 -9.11
C ASP A 172 -10.69 14.68 -7.72
N THR A 173 -9.94 15.65 -7.21
CA THR A 173 -10.19 16.27 -5.90
C THR A 173 -11.29 17.35 -5.95
N SER A 174 -11.76 17.73 -7.14
CA SER A 174 -12.81 18.74 -7.35
C SER A 174 -14.19 18.15 -7.60
N GLY A 175 -14.26 16.86 -7.97
CA GLY A 175 -15.49 16.15 -8.23
C GLY A 175 -16.39 16.04 -6.99
N ILE A 176 -17.70 15.99 -7.22
CA ILE A 176 -18.70 15.78 -6.17
C ILE A 176 -19.19 14.32 -6.22
N PRO A 177 -19.04 13.54 -5.13
CA PRO A 177 -19.55 12.19 -5.07
C PRO A 177 -21.06 12.14 -5.32
N THR A 178 -21.51 11.21 -6.16
CA THR A 178 -22.96 11.01 -6.39
C THR A 178 -23.53 9.86 -5.56
N VAL A 179 -22.67 9.11 -4.87
CA VAL A 179 -23.03 7.97 -4.02
C VAL A 179 -22.30 8.04 -2.68
N ASN A 180 -22.97 7.56 -1.64
CA ASN A 180 -22.37 7.29 -0.34
C ASN A 180 -22.00 5.81 -0.25
N ALA A 181 -20.91 5.51 0.44
CA ALA A 181 -20.52 4.13 0.71
C ALA A 181 -21.45 3.48 1.74
N GLU A 182 -21.79 2.22 1.52
CA GLU A 182 -22.48 1.39 2.50
C GLU A 182 -21.60 1.08 3.72
N PRO A 183 -22.19 0.70 4.87
CA PRO A 183 -21.44 0.30 6.06
C PRO A 183 -20.39 -0.79 5.78
N GLY A 184 -19.15 -0.50 6.17
CA GLY A 184 -17.97 -1.33 5.94
C GLY A 184 -17.33 -1.17 4.56
N PHE A 185 -17.87 -0.31 3.69
CA PHE A 185 -17.33 -0.04 2.36
C PHE A 185 -16.73 1.38 2.28
N PHE A 186 -15.84 1.57 1.31
CA PHE A 186 -15.57 2.88 0.70
C PHE A 186 -15.95 2.80 -0.78
N CYS A 187 -16.06 3.94 -1.46
CA CYS A 187 -16.45 4.01 -2.86
C CYS A 187 -15.33 4.51 -3.77
N ILE A 188 -15.31 3.99 -4.99
CA ILE A 188 -14.61 4.56 -6.13
C ILE A 188 -15.63 4.82 -7.23
N GLN A 189 -15.66 6.05 -7.73
CA GLN A 189 -16.53 6.46 -8.81
C GLN A 189 -15.67 6.89 -10.00
N THR A 190 -15.78 6.20 -11.12
CA THR A 190 -15.13 6.61 -12.37
C THR A 190 -16.07 7.50 -13.16
N HIS A 191 -15.53 8.56 -13.76
CA HIS A 191 -16.25 9.40 -14.72
C HIS A 191 -15.91 9.00 -16.16
N GLY A 192 -16.48 9.73 -17.12
CA GLY A 192 -16.16 9.57 -18.54
C GLY A 192 -14.77 10.11 -18.89
N GLY A 193 -14.36 9.92 -20.14
CA GLY A 193 -13.05 10.32 -20.66
C GLY A 193 -12.19 9.16 -21.16
N PHE A 194 -12.57 7.93 -20.80
CA PHE A 194 -12.01 6.69 -21.32
C PHE A 194 -13.12 5.67 -21.59
N THR A 195 -12.82 4.65 -22.38
CA THR A 195 -13.68 3.48 -22.63
C THR A 195 -13.13 2.25 -21.91
N TYR A 196 -13.91 1.18 -21.84
CA TYR A 196 -13.41 -0.07 -21.27
C TYR A 196 -12.26 -0.67 -22.09
N ASP A 197 -12.24 -0.45 -23.42
CA ASP A 197 -11.12 -0.88 -24.26
C ASP A 197 -9.88 -0.02 -24.02
N ASP A 198 -10.02 1.29 -23.81
CA ASP A 198 -8.89 2.14 -23.37
C ASP A 198 -8.33 1.61 -22.04
N ALA A 199 -9.20 1.30 -21.08
CA ALA A 199 -8.77 0.78 -19.79
C ALA A 199 -8.01 -0.55 -19.91
N ARG A 200 -8.45 -1.46 -20.79
CA ARG A 200 -7.72 -2.71 -21.04
C ARG A 200 -6.40 -2.48 -21.77
N ASN A 201 -6.41 -1.70 -22.84
CA ASN A 201 -5.25 -1.54 -23.72
C ASN A 201 -4.14 -0.70 -23.06
N SER A 202 -4.51 0.27 -22.22
CA SER A 202 -3.59 1.12 -21.48
C SER A 202 -3.26 0.57 -20.09
N ASN A 203 -3.67 -0.66 -19.77
CA ASN A 203 -3.43 -1.33 -18.48
C ASN A 203 -3.87 -0.49 -17.28
N PHE A 204 -5.05 0.12 -17.38
CA PHE A 204 -5.63 0.88 -16.29
C PHE A 204 -5.93 -0.03 -15.11
N VAL A 205 -5.58 0.46 -13.94
CA VAL A 205 -5.75 -0.25 -12.69
C VAL A 205 -6.41 0.64 -11.67
N VAL A 206 -7.36 0.07 -10.95
CA VAL A 206 -7.91 0.61 -9.71
C VAL A 206 -7.69 -0.43 -8.62
N GLY A 207 -7.25 0.01 -7.46
CA GLY A 207 -6.96 -0.90 -6.35
C GLY A 207 -7.06 -0.24 -5.01
N PHE A 208 -6.77 -1.01 -3.97
CA PHE A 208 -6.70 -0.49 -2.62
C PHE A 208 -5.68 -1.28 -1.80
N GLY A 209 -5.22 -0.70 -0.69
CA GLY A 209 -4.25 -1.31 0.19
C GLY A 209 -3.81 -0.36 1.30
N VAL A 210 -2.63 -0.60 1.84
CA VAL A 210 -2.09 0.15 3.00
C VAL A 210 -0.80 0.91 2.66
N ALA A 211 -0.34 0.85 1.41
CA ALA A 211 0.91 1.46 1.00
C ALA A 211 0.80 3.00 1.01
N THR A 212 1.49 3.64 1.96
CA THR A 212 1.56 5.10 2.08
C THR A 212 2.46 5.75 1.01
N SER A 213 3.17 4.92 0.23
CA SER A 213 4.02 5.30 -0.90
C SER A 213 4.03 4.16 -1.94
N ALA A 214 4.18 4.51 -3.22
CA ALA A 214 4.36 3.55 -4.31
C ALA A 214 5.76 2.90 -4.26
N THR A 215 6.07 2.20 -3.17
CA THR A 215 7.33 1.47 -3.02
C THR A 215 7.16 0.03 -3.48
N SER A 216 8.20 -0.53 -4.08
CA SER A 216 8.26 -1.95 -4.46
C SER A 216 8.23 -2.92 -3.26
N LYS A 217 8.06 -2.42 -2.03
CA LYS A 217 8.13 -3.22 -0.79
C LYS A 217 6.77 -3.57 -0.22
N VAL A 218 5.72 -2.81 -0.53
CA VAL A 218 4.35 -3.05 -0.04
C VAL A 218 3.41 -3.09 -1.22
N GLY A 219 2.80 -4.25 -1.47
CA GLY A 219 1.82 -4.42 -2.54
C GLY A 219 0.44 -3.87 -2.18
N MET A 220 -0.38 -3.70 -3.21
CA MET A 220 -1.83 -3.50 -3.03
C MET A 220 -2.46 -4.75 -2.39
N PHE A 221 -3.66 -4.62 -1.84
CA PHE A 221 -4.43 -5.79 -1.38
C PHE A 221 -5.12 -6.45 -2.55
N ALA A 222 -5.83 -5.64 -3.34
CA ALA A 222 -6.42 -6.08 -4.58
C ALA A 222 -6.48 -4.94 -5.61
N SER A 223 -6.57 -5.33 -6.88
CA SER A 223 -6.81 -4.42 -7.98
C SER A 223 -7.69 -5.04 -9.08
N PHE A 224 -8.22 -4.21 -9.96
CA PHE A 224 -9.01 -4.60 -11.13
C PHE A 224 -8.94 -3.51 -12.20
N ILE A 225 -9.32 -3.87 -13.43
CA ILE A 225 -9.47 -2.92 -14.54
C ILE A 225 -10.83 -2.22 -14.39
N PRO A 226 -10.88 -0.88 -14.26
CA PRO A 226 -12.14 -0.17 -14.12
C PRO A 226 -12.90 -0.08 -15.44
N GLY A 227 -14.22 0.00 -15.34
CA GLY A 227 -15.11 0.48 -16.39
C GLY A 227 -15.30 2.00 -16.30
N PRO A 228 -15.66 2.67 -17.40
CA PRO A 228 -16.02 4.09 -17.37
C PRO A 228 -17.40 4.30 -16.73
N ASN A 229 -17.64 5.51 -16.20
CA ASN A 229 -18.94 5.90 -15.62
C ASN A 229 -19.50 4.89 -14.62
N SER A 230 -18.63 4.30 -13.80
CA SER A 230 -18.95 3.18 -12.93
C SER A 230 -18.77 3.55 -11.46
N VAL A 231 -19.51 2.86 -10.59
CA VAL A 231 -19.38 2.99 -9.15
C VAL A 231 -19.01 1.63 -8.58
N TYR A 232 -17.94 1.62 -7.78
CA TYR A 232 -17.44 0.45 -7.07
C TYR A 232 -17.52 0.70 -5.58
N GLN A 233 -18.26 -0.13 -4.85
CA GLN A 233 -18.16 -0.14 -3.39
C GLN A 233 -17.24 -1.28 -2.98
N ILE A 234 -16.17 -0.96 -2.26
CA ILE A 234 -15.12 -1.90 -1.89
C ILE A 234 -15.11 -2.10 -0.38
N LYS A 235 -15.27 -3.34 0.07
CA LYS A 235 -15.12 -3.76 1.47
C LYS A 235 -13.87 -4.62 1.62
N PRO A 236 -12.82 -4.11 2.28
CA PRO A 236 -11.60 -4.87 2.56
C PRO A 236 -11.91 -6.20 3.26
N SER A 237 -11.20 -7.26 2.87
CA SER A 237 -11.31 -8.54 3.56
C SER A 237 -10.49 -8.53 4.85
N LYS A 238 -11.03 -9.18 5.89
CA LYS A 238 -10.32 -9.46 7.15
C LYS A 238 -9.65 -10.83 7.17
N ILE A 239 -9.66 -11.53 6.03
CA ILE A 239 -9.04 -12.85 5.85
C ILE A 239 -7.73 -12.67 5.11
N PHE A 240 -6.65 -13.22 5.67
CA PHE A 240 -5.31 -13.17 5.11
C PHE A 240 -4.76 -14.58 4.91
N HIS A 241 -3.82 -14.71 3.99
CA HIS A 241 -3.12 -15.96 3.75
C HIS A 241 -1.61 -15.73 3.83
N VAL A 242 -0.94 -16.49 4.68
CA VAL A 242 0.52 -16.54 4.72
C VAL A 242 0.97 -17.74 3.92
N LEU A 243 1.84 -17.52 2.93
CA LEU A 243 2.43 -18.54 2.08
C LEU A 243 3.91 -18.71 2.44
N ILE A 244 4.38 -19.96 2.50
CA ILE A 244 5.82 -20.27 2.49
C ILE A 244 6.32 -20.12 1.04
N GLY A 245 7.19 -19.15 0.80
CA GLY A 245 7.74 -18.87 -0.54
C GLY A 245 7.97 -17.39 -0.79
N ASP A 246 8.86 -17.10 -1.74
CA ASP A 246 9.15 -15.75 -2.21
C ASP A 246 8.31 -15.45 -3.46
N VAL A 247 7.25 -14.68 -3.26
CA VAL A 247 6.52 -14.06 -4.37
C VAL A 247 6.66 -12.57 -4.15
N GLY A 248 7.42 -11.91 -5.02
CA GLY A 248 7.80 -10.50 -4.85
C GLY A 248 6.58 -9.60 -4.61
N PRO A 249 6.73 -8.44 -3.93
CA PRO A 249 5.59 -7.60 -3.60
C PRO A 249 4.79 -7.17 -4.85
N ASN A 250 3.48 -6.95 -4.67
CA ASN A 250 2.52 -6.63 -5.72
C ASN A 250 2.28 -7.71 -6.80
N TYR A 251 2.92 -8.88 -6.73
CA TYR A 251 2.63 -9.97 -7.64
C TYR A 251 1.21 -10.52 -7.40
N PRO A 252 0.47 -10.89 -8.47
CA PRO A 252 -0.81 -11.56 -8.35
C PRO A 252 -0.70 -12.84 -7.52
N LYS A 253 -1.72 -13.13 -6.73
CA LYS A 253 -1.82 -14.43 -6.05
C LYS A 253 -1.82 -15.54 -7.11
N PRO A 254 -0.92 -16.53 -7.03
CA PRO A 254 -0.90 -17.65 -7.96
C PRO A 254 -2.26 -18.38 -7.99
N GLU A 255 -2.71 -18.81 -9.16
CA GLU A 255 -3.95 -19.58 -9.32
C GLU A 255 -3.83 -20.95 -8.61
N ASP A 256 -2.66 -21.58 -8.69
CA ASP A 256 -2.31 -22.84 -8.01
C ASP A 256 -1.90 -22.63 -6.55
N PHE A 257 -2.65 -21.81 -5.82
CA PHE A 257 -2.38 -21.54 -4.41
C PHE A 257 -2.51 -22.81 -3.57
N ASN A 258 -1.38 -23.42 -3.20
CA ASN A 258 -1.37 -24.70 -2.48
C ASN A 258 -1.76 -24.50 -1.00
N PRO A 259 -2.89 -25.06 -0.52
CA PRO A 259 -3.27 -25.00 0.88
C PRO A 259 -2.29 -25.73 1.81
N GLY A 260 -1.47 -26.66 1.29
CA GLY A 260 -0.46 -27.38 2.06
C GLY A 260 0.75 -26.55 2.49
N THR A 261 1.04 -25.44 1.81
CA THR A 261 2.17 -24.54 2.10
C THR A 261 1.71 -23.17 2.57
N SER A 262 0.44 -23.03 2.89
CA SER A 262 -0.15 -21.76 3.34
C SER A 262 -0.99 -21.93 4.59
N CYS A 263 -1.21 -20.82 5.28
CA CYS A 263 -2.09 -20.73 6.43
C CYS A 263 -3.06 -19.56 6.24
N THR A 264 -4.36 -19.86 6.38
CA THR A 264 -5.41 -18.85 6.36
C THR A 264 -5.66 -18.34 7.77
N ILE A 265 -5.70 -17.03 7.91
CA ILE A 265 -6.01 -16.31 9.14
C ILE A 265 -7.29 -15.53 8.89
N ASP A 266 -8.28 -15.71 9.77
CA ASP A 266 -9.57 -15.03 9.70
C ASP A 266 -9.76 -14.14 10.92
N PHE A 267 -9.43 -12.86 10.78
CA PHE A 267 -9.61 -11.87 11.84
C PHE A 267 -11.08 -11.46 12.08
N THR A 268 -12.05 -12.09 11.41
CA THR A 268 -13.46 -11.95 11.80
C THR A 268 -13.81 -12.81 13.01
N THR A 269 -13.09 -13.91 13.22
CA THR A 269 -13.33 -14.87 14.31
C THR A 269 -12.13 -15.04 15.25
N GLN A 270 -10.92 -14.66 14.81
CA GLN A 270 -9.68 -14.81 15.56
C GLN A 270 -9.20 -13.50 16.20
N SER A 271 -8.25 -13.61 17.15
CA SER A 271 -7.56 -12.47 17.77
C SER A 271 -6.86 -11.60 16.72
N TRP A 272 -6.75 -10.29 16.97
CA TRP A 272 -6.00 -9.37 16.12
C TRP A 272 -4.48 -9.60 16.17
N ASP A 273 -4.01 -10.34 17.17
CA ASP A 273 -2.63 -10.81 17.28
C ASP A 273 -2.59 -12.33 17.10
N ILE A 274 -1.91 -12.80 16.06
CA ILE A 274 -1.81 -14.22 15.71
C ILE A 274 -0.36 -14.66 15.73
N GLN A 275 -0.12 -15.84 16.30
CA GLN A 275 1.17 -16.51 16.25
C GLN A 275 1.08 -17.75 15.35
N LEU A 276 1.95 -17.83 14.36
CA LEU A 276 2.16 -18.98 13.50
C LEU A 276 3.47 -19.68 13.87
N VAL A 277 3.48 -21.01 13.78
CA VAL A 277 4.69 -21.82 13.82
C VAL A 277 4.85 -22.52 12.48
N HIS A 278 5.99 -22.34 11.83
CA HIS A 278 6.41 -23.14 10.69
C HIS A 278 7.22 -24.33 11.19
N GLY A 279 6.60 -25.52 11.26
CA GLY A 279 7.25 -26.73 11.76
C GLY A 279 8.09 -27.47 10.69
N SER A 280 8.80 -28.51 11.12
CA SER A 280 9.62 -29.38 10.27
C SER A 280 8.84 -30.14 9.18
N GLU A 281 7.52 -30.24 9.30
CA GLU A 281 6.61 -30.79 8.28
C GLU A 281 6.42 -29.85 7.06
N ASN A 282 7.13 -28.72 7.02
CA ASN A 282 6.97 -27.66 6.01
C ASN A 282 5.54 -27.09 5.95
N LYS A 283 4.92 -26.92 7.13
CA LYS A 283 3.56 -26.42 7.29
C LYS A 283 3.50 -25.28 8.30
N LEU A 284 2.68 -24.28 7.99
CA LEU A 284 2.30 -23.22 8.91
C LEU A 284 1.07 -23.64 9.72
N LYS A 285 1.16 -23.51 11.05
CA LYS A 285 0.04 -23.78 11.97
C LYS A 285 -0.16 -22.59 12.89
N ILE A 286 -1.42 -22.21 13.12
CA ILE A 286 -1.77 -21.23 14.15
C ILE A 286 -1.50 -21.87 15.51
N LYS A 287 -0.73 -21.17 16.35
CA LYS A 287 -0.48 -21.62 17.72
C LYS A 287 -1.74 -21.38 18.55
N PRO A 288 -2.34 -22.42 19.16
CA PRO A 288 -3.45 -22.22 20.08
C PRO A 288 -2.97 -21.41 21.30
N PHE A 289 -3.84 -20.51 21.77
CA PHE A 289 -3.64 -19.76 23.00
C PHE A 289 -3.89 -20.64 24.22
#